data_AF-A0A1X4IDB7-F1
#
_entry.id   AF-A0A1X4IDB7-F1
#
_cell.length_a   1.000
_cell.length_b   1.000
_cell.length_c   1.000
_cell.angle_alpha   90.00
_cell.angle_beta   90.00
_cell.angle_gamma   90.00
#
_symmetry.space_group_name_H-M   'P 1'
#
loop_
_entity.id
_entity.type
_entity.pdbx_description
1 polymer ?
#
loop_
_entity_poly.entity_id
_entity_poly.type
_entity_poly.pdbx_seq_one_letter_code
_entity_poly.pdbx_strand_id
1 'polypeptide(L)'
;PRGSPASGPADGQLCSANNTRFAQLDSPKTPSGGAWPTTRVSGGQNYTFRWQFTAMHATTDFKYYVTKPGWDQNHRLSRSDLNLTPFFTVPYNGQRPPQTLSHSGRLPSGLSGHHVILAVWTVHDTGNAFYACSDVTF
;
A
#
# COMPACT_ATOMS: atom_id res chain seq x y z
N PRO A 1 -0.05 1.13 -13.63
CA PRO A 1 1.10 0.34 -14.17
C PRO A 1 1.77 -0.50 -13.08
N ARG A 2 2.29 -1.68 -13.40
CA ARG A 2 3.08 -2.52 -12.47
C ARG A 2 4.55 -2.05 -12.35
N GLY A 3 5.31 -2.69 -11.47
CA GLY A 3 6.77 -2.54 -11.35
C GLY A 3 7.23 -1.59 -10.24
N SER A 4 6.34 -1.24 -9.31
CA SER A 4 6.71 -0.51 -8.10
C SER A 4 7.79 -1.25 -7.29
N PRO A 5 8.82 -0.55 -6.77
CA PRO A 5 8.99 0.91 -6.81
C PRO A 5 9.81 1.45 -7.99
N ALA A 6 10.47 0.62 -8.80
CA ALA A 6 11.33 1.10 -9.90
C ALA A 6 10.54 1.77 -11.04
N SER A 7 9.28 1.36 -11.23
CA SER A 7 8.32 1.98 -12.15
C SER A 7 6.94 2.06 -11.47
N GLY A 8 5.84 2.08 -12.22
CA GLY A 8 4.49 2.22 -11.68
C GLY A 8 3.98 3.67 -11.70
N PRO A 9 3.05 4.04 -10.79
CA PRO A 9 2.55 5.41 -10.66
C PRO A 9 3.66 6.42 -10.35
N ALA A 10 3.52 7.66 -10.79
CA ALA A 10 4.47 8.73 -10.47
C ALA A 10 4.46 9.06 -8.96
N ASP A 11 5.51 9.71 -8.48
CA ASP A 11 5.53 10.23 -7.12
C ASP A 11 4.40 11.25 -6.92
N GLY A 12 3.78 11.22 -5.74
CA GLY A 12 2.58 12.01 -5.45
C GLY A 12 1.30 11.49 -6.11
N GLN A 13 1.35 10.30 -6.73
CA GLN A 13 0.21 9.63 -7.36
C GLN A 13 0.15 8.11 -7.03
N LEU A 14 0.85 7.71 -5.97
CA LEU A 14 0.95 6.31 -5.56
C LEU A 14 -0.40 5.76 -5.10
N CYS A 15 -1.17 6.56 -4.34
CA CYS A 15 -2.43 6.14 -3.73
C CYS A 15 -3.60 6.15 -4.72
N SER A 16 -3.57 7.03 -5.72
CA SER A 16 -4.52 7.03 -6.85
C SER A 16 -4.15 6.08 -7.98
N ALA A 17 -2.98 5.43 -7.91
CA ALA A 17 -2.41 4.63 -8.97
C ALA A 17 -2.24 5.37 -10.31
N ASN A 18 -1.96 6.69 -10.27
CA ASN A 18 -1.92 7.58 -11.44
C ASN A 18 -3.29 7.73 -12.17
N ASN A 19 -4.39 7.54 -11.45
CA ASN A 19 -5.74 7.77 -11.98
C ASN A 19 -6.28 9.11 -11.48
N THR A 20 -6.36 10.10 -12.37
CA THR A 20 -6.79 11.46 -12.05
C THR A 20 -8.20 11.55 -11.46
N ARG A 21 -9.08 10.58 -11.75
CA ARG A 21 -10.42 10.49 -11.16
C ARG A 21 -10.39 10.19 -9.65
N PHE A 22 -9.25 9.72 -9.14
CA PHE A 22 -9.04 9.35 -7.73
C PHE A 22 -7.95 10.20 -7.07
N ALA A 23 -7.61 11.36 -7.64
CA ALA A 23 -6.53 12.22 -7.15
C ALA A 23 -6.69 12.68 -5.69
N GLN A 24 -7.92 12.68 -5.16
CA GLN A 24 -8.18 12.96 -3.75
C GLN A 24 -7.49 11.96 -2.80
N LEU A 25 -7.18 10.74 -3.27
CA LEU A 25 -6.48 9.72 -2.47
C LEU A 25 -4.99 10.04 -2.28
N ASP A 26 -4.41 10.92 -3.10
CA ASP A 26 -3.00 11.29 -2.99
C ASP A 26 -2.76 12.44 -2.00
N SER A 27 -3.82 13.08 -1.54
CA SER A 27 -3.76 14.20 -0.60
C SER A 27 -3.34 13.70 0.80
N PRO A 28 -2.46 14.42 1.52
CA PRO A 28 -2.13 14.11 2.92
C PRO A 28 -3.33 14.28 3.88
N LYS A 29 -4.41 14.90 3.40
CA LYS A 29 -5.64 15.17 4.15
C LYS A 29 -6.86 14.68 3.39
N THR A 30 -7.93 14.39 4.12
CA THR A 30 -9.24 14.08 3.55
C THR A 30 -9.75 15.25 2.67
N PRO A 31 -10.75 15.01 1.81
CA PRO A 31 -11.39 16.09 1.04
C PRO A 31 -11.98 17.21 1.90
N SER A 32 -12.33 16.94 3.16
CA SER A 32 -12.81 17.95 4.12
C SER A 32 -11.69 18.73 4.81
N GLY A 33 -10.41 18.44 4.52
CA GLY A 33 -9.24 19.08 5.13
C GLY A 33 -8.84 18.51 6.49
N GLY A 34 -9.45 17.42 6.93
CA GLY A 34 -9.09 16.70 8.15
C GLY A 34 -7.96 15.68 7.92
N ALA A 35 -7.40 15.14 9.00
CA ALA A 35 -6.50 14.00 8.91
C ALA A 35 -7.27 12.75 8.45
N TRP A 36 -6.62 11.88 7.69
CA TRP A 36 -7.17 10.56 7.38
C TRP A 36 -7.35 9.74 8.68
N PRO A 37 -8.44 8.98 8.82
CA PRO A 37 -8.62 8.10 9.97
C PRO A 37 -7.56 6.98 9.91
N THR A 38 -6.94 6.71 11.06
CA THR A 38 -5.87 5.71 11.13
C THR A 38 -6.33 4.43 11.80
N THR A 39 -5.81 3.29 11.33
CA THR A 39 -5.93 2.02 12.06
C THR A 39 -4.81 1.91 13.08
N ARG A 40 -5.14 1.68 14.35
CA ARG A 40 -4.12 1.45 15.39
C ARG A 40 -3.47 0.09 15.23
N VAL A 41 -2.15 0.07 15.26
CA VAL A 41 -1.33 -1.14 15.16
C VAL A 41 -0.18 -1.07 16.14
N SER A 42 0.41 -2.21 16.48
CA SER A 42 1.58 -2.31 17.34
C SER A 42 2.77 -2.76 16.51
N GLY A 43 3.90 -2.04 16.59
CA GLY A 43 5.11 -2.42 15.88
C GLY A 43 5.58 -3.84 16.24
N GLY A 44 6.00 -4.63 15.25
CA GLY A 44 6.50 -5.99 15.45
C GLY A 44 5.44 -7.07 15.73
N GLN A 45 4.15 -6.73 15.82
CA GLN A 45 3.08 -7.72 15.99
C GLN A 45 2.81 -8.50 14.68
N ASN A 46 2.26 -9.70 14.81
CA ASN A 46 1.61 -10.36 13.67
C ASN A 46 0.29 -9.66 13.36
N TYR A 47 0.06 -9.39 12.07
CA TYR A 47 -1.13 -8.70 11.59
C TYR A 47 -1.70 -9.42 10.38
N THR A 48 -3.03 -9.45 10.27
CA THR A 48 -3.72 -10.06 9.14
C THR A 48 -4.12 -8.98 8.14
N PHE A 49 -3.45 -8.97 6.99
CA PHE A 49 -3.82 -8.15 5.84
C PHE A 49 -4.92 -8.86 5.05
N ARG A 50 -5.94 -8.12 4.64
CA ARG A 50 -7.10 -8.69 3.93
C ARG A 50 -7.43 -7.90 2.67
N TRP A 51 -7.51 -8.59 1.54
CA TRP A 51 -8.02 -8.05 0.29
C TRP A 51 -9.45 -8.53 0.01
N GLN A 52 -10.23 -7.65 -0.60
CA GLN A 52 -11.57 -7.93 -1.13
C GLN A 52 -11.55 -7.66 -2.63
N PHE A 53 -11.84 -8.69 -3.43
CA PHE A 53 -11.76 -8.60 -4.88
C PHE A 53 -13.14 -8.63 -5.51
N THR A 54 -13.38 -7.70 -6.44
CA THR A 54 -14.54 -7.74 -7.35
C THR A 54 -14.25 -8.56 -8.62
N ALA A 55 -12.97 -8.72 -8.95
CA ALA A 55 -12.47 -9.59 -10.02
C ALA A 55 -11.20 -10.30 -9.57
N MET A 56 -11.18 -11.64 -9.64
CA MET A 56 -10.07 -12.49 -9.17
C MET A 56 -9.08 -12.76 -10.31
N HIS A 57 -8.20 -11.80 -10.57
CA HIS A 57 -7.18 -11.92 -11.62
C HIS A 57 -6.04 -12.87 -11.22
N ALA A 58 -5.39 -13.50 -12.21
CA ALA A 58 -4.15 -14.23 -11.99
C ALA A 58 -3.11 -13.29 -11.37
N THR A 59 -2.42 -13.72 -10.32
CA THR A 59 -1.62 -12.82 -9.47
C THR A 59 -0.14 -13.21 -9.47
N THR A 60 0.74 -12.23 -9.67
CA THR A 60 2.19 -12.42 -9.49
C THR A 60 2.52 -12.46 -8.00
N ASP A 61 2.18 -11.37 -7.30
CA ASP A 61 2.50 -11.18 -5.89
C ASP A 61 1.60 -10.14 -5.23
N PHE A 62 1.69 -10.09 -3.91
CA PHE A 62 1.29 -8.97 -3.07
C PHE A 62 2.52 -8.45 -2.31
N LYS A 63 2.73 -7.14 -2.31
CA LYS A 63 3.84 -6.49 -1.60
C LYS A 63 3.32 -5.37 -0.71
N TYR A 64 3.89 -5.25 0.48
CA TYR A 64 3.52 -4.25 1.46
C TYR A 64 4.75 -3.43 1.83
N TYR A 65 4.64 -2.12 1.68
CA TYR A 65 5.66 -1.13 2.01
C TYR A 65 5.13 -0.23 3.13
N VAL A 66 6.03 0.42 3.85
CA VAL A 66 5.68 1.36 4.92
C VAL A 66 6.51 2.63 4.78
N THR A 67 5.99 3.76 5.23
CA THR A 67 6.77 5.00 5.33
C THR A 67 7.91 4.88 6.35
N LYS A 68 9.00 5.60 6.12
CA LYS A 68 10.17 5.67 7.00
C LYS A 68 9.87 6.49 8.26
N PRO A 69 10.63 6.32 9.36
CA PRO A 69 10.64 7.30 10.44
C PRO A 69 10.94 8.70 9.91
N GLY A 70 10.18 9.70 10.37
CA GLY A 70 10.38 11.09 9.96
C GLY A 70 9.96 11.42 8.53
N TRP A 71 9.16 10.57 7.86
CA TRP A 71 8.57 10.90 6.56
C TRP A 71 7.74 12.19 6.62
N ASP A 72 7.74 12.97 5.53
CA ASP A 72 6.97 14.21 5.48
C ASP A 72 5.49 13.89 5.25
N GLN A 73 4.66 14.26 6.24
CA GLN A 73 3.22 13.98 6.25
C GLN A 73 2.40 15.09 5.57
N ASN A 74 3.04 16.16 5.10
CA ASN A 74 2.36 17.35 4.58
C ASN A 74 2.36 17.44 3.06
N HIS A 75 2.88 16.43 2.37
CA HIS A 75 2.89 16.34 0.92
C HIS A 75 2.31 15.01 0.44
N ARG A 76 2.17 14.88 -0.88
CA ARG A 76 1.60 13.67 -1.48
C ARG A 76 2.63 12.55 -1.41
N LEU A 77 2.19 11.37 -0.99
CA LEU A 77 3.08 10.23 -0.77
C LEU A 77 3.97 9.94 -1.99
N SER A 78 5.27 9.83 -1.75
CA SER A 78 6.31 9.60 -2.75
C SER A 78 7.22 8.44 -2.36
N ARG A 79 8.05 7.99 -3.30
CA ARG A 79 9.07 6.97 -3.03
C ARG A 79 10.10 7.39 -1.98
N SER A 80 10.41 8.68 -1.84
CA SER A 80 11.35 9.14 -0.80
C SER A 80 10.82 8.92 0.62
N ASP A 81 9.50 8.92 0.79
CA ASP A 81 8.83 8.69 2.08
C ASP A 81 8.82 7.20 2.47
N LEU A 82 8.91 6.29 1.50
CA LEU A 82 8.72 4.85 1.69
C LEU A 82 10.03 4.09 1.90
N ASN A 83 10.03 3.12 2.81
CA ASN A 83 11.00 2.05 2.74
C ASN A 83 10.70 1.21 1.50
N LEU A 84 11.57 1.31 0.49
CA LEU A 84 11.38 0.67 -0.83
C LEU A 84 11.65 -0.84 -0.82
N THR A 85 12.14 -1.39 0.29
CA THR A 85 12.12 -2.84 0.53
C THR A 85 10.79 -3.21 1.19
N PRO A 86 9.96 -4.05 0.56
CA PRO A 86 8.69 -4.43 1.16
C PRO A 86 8.95 -5.21 2.45
N PHE A 87 8.27 -4.84 3.53
CA PHE A 87 8.39 -5.56 4.82
C PHE A 87 7.65 -6.90 4.79
N PHE A 88 6.72 -7.07 3.85
CA PHE A 88 5.99 -8.31 3.64
C PHE A 88 5.74 -8.53 2.15
N THR A 89 6.06 -9.72 1.64
CA THR A 89 5.85 -10.13 0.26
C THR A 89 5.18 -11.50 0.25
N VAL A 90 4.12 -11.65 -0.55
CA VAL A 90 3.43 -12.92 -0.76
C VAL A 90 3.46 -13.25 -2.26
N PRO A 91 4.39 -14.10 -2.71
CA PRO A 91 4.37 -14.62 -4.08
C PRO A 91 3.11 -15.47 -4.31
N TYR A 92 2.54 -15.39 -5.51
CA TYR A 92 1.29 -16.08 -5.84
C TYR A 92 1.36 -16.91 -7.13
N ASN A 93 2.50 -16.88 -7.83
CA ASN A 93 2.85 -17.80 -8.93
C ASN A 93 1.79 -17.92 -10.05
N GLY A 94 1.09 -16.82 -10.36
CA GLY A 94 0.08 -16.78 -11.41
C GLY A 94 -1.27 -17.39 -11.01
N GLN A 95 -1.44 -17.87 -9.77
CA GLN A 95 -2.71 -18.38 -9.29
C GLN A 95 -3.76 -17.27 -9.17
N ARG A 96 -5.04 -17.63 -9.19
CA ARG A 96 -6.14 -16.70 -8.92
C ARG A 96 -6.50 -16.73 -7.44
N PRO A 97 -6.57 -15.58 -6.75
CA PRO A 97 -6.93 -15.56 -5.35
C PRO A 97 -8.42 -15.87 -5.17
N PRO A 98 -8.85 -16.35 -3.98
CA PRO A 98 -10.26 -16.36 -3.61
C PRO A 98 -10.80 -14.92 -3.54
N GLN A 99 -12.13 -14.77 -3.53
CA GLN A 99 -12.80 -13.45 -3.48
C GLN A 99 -12.38 -12.61 -2.25
N THR A 100 -12.19 -13.27 -1.12
CA THR A 100 -11.58 -12.68 0.09
C THR A 100 -10.30 -13.43 0.39
N LEU A 101 -9.18 -12.71 0.42
CA LEU A 101 -7.86 -13.29 0.75
C LEU A 101 -7.32 -12.63 2.02
N SER A 102 -6.84 -13.46 2.95
CA SER A 102 -6.20 -13.04 4.20
C SER A 102 -4.77 -13.59 4.26
N HIS A 103 -3.84 -12.74 4.66
CA HIS A 103 -2.41 -13.02 4.71
C HIS A 103 -1.91 -12.57 6.08
N SER A 104 -1.24 -13.44 6.83
CA SER A 104 -0.61 -13.05 8.09
C SER A 104 0.84 -12.68 7.85
N GLY A 105 1.21 -11.45 8.22
CA GLY A 105 2.57 -10.92 8.12
C GLY A 105 2.95 -10.16 9.37
N ARG A 106 4.25 -9.97 9.60
CA ARG A 106 4.74 -9.21 10.75
C ARG A 106 4.86 -7.73 10.39
N LEU A 107 4.29 -6.86 11.21
CA LEU A 107 4.44 -5.42 11.04
C LEU A 107 5.88 -4.98 11.38
N PRO A 108 6.40 -3.94 10.71
CA PRO A 108 7.68 -3.33 11.06
C PRO A 108 7.72 -2.89 12.53
N SER A 109 8.88 -3.02 13.17
CA SER A 109 9.13 -2.47 14.51
C SER A 109 9.88 -1.14 14.41
N GLY A 110 9.95 -0.40 15.53
CA GLY A 110 10.70 0.87 15.59
C GLY A 110 10.01 2.04 14.88
N LEU A 111 8.72 1.91 14.57
CA LEU A 111 7.86 2.98 14.08
C LEU A 111 6.94 3.44 15.21
N SER A 112 6.50 4.70 15.15
CA SER A 112 5.59 5.30 16.13
C SER A 112 4.80 6.42 15.49
N GLY A 113 3.54 6.60 15.89
CA GLY A 113 2.69 7.66 15.35
C GLY A 113 2.21 7.34 13.94
N HIS A 114 1.87 8.38 13.18
CA HIS A 114 1.24 8.23 11.87
C HIS A 114 2.20 7.72 10.79
N HIS A 115 1.81 6.63 10.13
CA HIS A 115 2.49 6.03 8.98
C HIS A 115 1.47 5.60 7.93
N VAL A 116 1.96 5.41 6.70
CA VAL A 116 1.15 4.85 5.61
C VAL A 116 1.73 3.51 5.21
N ILE A 117 0.87 2.49 5.12
CA ILE A 117 1.17 1.21 4.49
C ILE A 117 0.69 1.28 3.04
N LEU A 118 1.60 1.06 2.09
CA LEU A 118 1.27 0.90 0.68
C LEU A 118 1.22 -0.59 0.34
N ALA A 119 0.03 -1.08 0.02
CA ALA A 119 -0.18 -2.43 -0.48
C ALA A 119 -0.26 -2.42 -2.02
N VAL A 120 0.50 -3.31 -2.66
CA VAL A 120 0.58 -3.44 -4.12
C VAL A 120 0.23 -4.87 -4.50
N TRP A 121 -0.80 -5.03 -5.33
CA TRP A 121 -1.21 -6.30 -5.92
C TRP A 121 -0.83 -6.32 -7.41
N THR A 122 0.15 -7.16 -7.77
CA THR A 122 0.62 -7.25 -9.16
C THR A 122 -0.15 -8.34 -9.91
N VAL A 123 -0.84 -7.97 -10.99
CA VAL A 123 -1.54 -8.92 -11.86
C VAL A 123 -0.53 -9.64 -12.76
N HIS A 124 -0.68 -10.95 -12.92
CA HIS A 124 0.30 -11.84 -13.53
C HIS A 124 0.53 -11.60 -15.02
N ASP A 125 -0.56 -11.65 -15.78
CA ASP A 125 -0.61 -11.67 -17.24
C ASP A 125 -0.88 -10.29 -17.85
N THR A 126 -0.63 -9.22 -17.09
CA THR A 126 -0.80 -7.83 -17.57
C THR A 126 0.35 -6.92 -17.16
N GLY A 127 0.39 -5.73 -17.75
CA GLY A 127 1.25 -4.61 -17.32
C GLY A 127 0.72 -3.84 -16.10
N ASN A 128 -0.29 -4.35 -15.39
CA ASN A 128 -1.02 -3.62 -14.35
C ASN A 128 -0.78 -4.15 -12.94
N ALA A 129 -1.00 -3.26 -11.98
CA ALA A 129 -1.04 -3.56 -10.56
C ALA A 129 -2.07 -2.64 -9.89
N PHE A 130 -2.68 -3.10 -8.80
CA PHE A 130 -3.53 -2.31 -7.93
C PHE A 130 -2.71 -1.77 -6.76
N TYR A 131 -3.02 -0.54 -6.35
CA TYR A 131 -2.33 0.19 -5.29
C TYR A 131 -3.35 0.62 -4.24
N ALA A 132 -3.04 0.41 -2.97
CA ALA A 132 -3.89 0.80 -1.86
C ALA A 132 -3.02 1.39 -0.73
N CYS A 133 -3.26 2.66 -0.39
CA CYS A 133 -2.68 3.29 0.78
C CYS A 133 -3.59 3.08 1.99
N SER A 134 -3.01 2.87 3.16
CA SER A 134 -3.73 2.73 4.42
C SER A 134 -3.00 3.48 5.53
N ASP A 135 -3.65 4.49 6.08
CA ASP A 135 -3.15 5.27 7.21
C ASP A 135 -3.25 4.44 8.50
N VAL A 136 -2.14 4.37 9.23
CA VAL A 136 -2.00 3.61 10.47
C VAL A 136 -1.32 4.45 11.54
N THR A 137 -1.61 4.14 12.81
CA THR A 137 -0.87 4.70 13.95
C THR A 137 -0.17 3.55 14.66
N PHE A 138 1.17 3.58 14.68
CA PHE A 138 2.04 2.66 15.42
C PHE A 138 2.25 3.09 16.87
#